data_AF-A0A831PPE4-F1
#
_entry.id   AF-A0A831PPE4-F1
#
_cell.length_a   1.000
_cell.length_b   1.000
_cell.length_c   1.000
_cell.angle_alpha   90.00
_cell.angle_beta   90.00
_cell.angle_gamma   90.00
#
_symmetry.space_group_name_H-M   'P 1'
#
loop_
_entity.id
_entity.type
_entity.pdbx_description
1 polymer ?
#
loop_
_entity_poly.entity_id
_entity_poly.type
_entity_poly.pdbx_seq_one_letter_code
_entity_poly.pdbx_strand_id
1 'polypeptide(L)'
;MKQDTWLKIQTMVMAGLALVCSVGVVMSQRPDGPPPGPMGPGQMVQRQLDEMKDRLKLTAEQEAKVKPILEESAKKMMAMRGKMEPGTPPSEEMMTAMRENREATAKKINDVLTSEQQAEYKKMMSERRGFGPGGPGGRKGGPPPQQ
;
A
#
# COMPACT_ATOMS: atom_id res chain seq x y z
N MET A 1 -17.05 9.74 41.18
CA MET A 1 -18.23 9.50 40.32
C MET A 1 -17.93 9.97 38.91
N LYS A 2 -18.20 9.13 37.91
CA LYS A 2 -17.94 9.26 36.45
C LYS A 2 -16.69 8.51 35.92
N GLN A 3 -16.50 7.27 36.37
CA GLN A 3 -15.62 6.28 35.70
C GLN A 3 -16.39 5.05 35.18
N ASP A 4 -17.73 5.07 35.19
CA ASP A 4 -18.55 3.85 35.01
C ASP A 4 -19.39 3.84 33.72
N THR A 5 -19.14 4.75 32.78
CA THR A 5 -19.86 4.83 31.50
C THR A 5 -19.10 4.22 30.31
N TRP A 6 -17.89 3.70 30.52
CA TRP A 6 -17.06 3.16 29.44
C TRP A 6 -17.10 1.61 29.32
N LEU A 7 -17.69 0.91 30.28
CA LEU A 7 -17.77 -0.57 30.28
C LEU A 7 -19.09 -1.18 29.77
N LYS A 8 -20.02 -0.39 29.22
CA LYS A 8 -21.34 -0.89 28.76
C LYS A 8 -21.58 -0.86 27.25
N ILE A 9 -20.61 -0.39 26.45
CA ILE A 9 -20.73 -0.39 24.97
C ILE A 9 -20.00 -1.60 24.35
N GLN A 10 -19.30 -2.41 25.15
CA GLN A 10 -18.50 -3.53 24.66
C GLN A 10 -19.16 -4.93 24.82
N THR A 11 -20.43 -5.03 25.21
CA THR A 11 -21.10 -6.30 25.53
C THR A 11 -22.41 -6.60 24.80
N MET A 12 -22.60 -6.10 23.58
CA MET A 12 -23.60 -6.63 22.63
C MET A 12 -23.01 -6.48 21.22
N VAL A 13 -22.61 -7.52 20.49
CA VAL A 13 -23.44 -8.63 20.02
C VAL A 13 -22.51 -9.83 19.71
N MET A 14 -22.71 -10.94 20.43
CA MET A 14 -22.27 -12.29 20.02
C MET A 14 -23.49 -13.21 20.12
N ALA A 15 -24.03 -13.57 18.96
CA ALA A 15 -24.87 -14.74 18.69
C ALA A 15 -24.83 -14.89 17.16
N GLY A 16 -24.29 -15.92 16.52
CA GLY A 16 -24.25 -17.33 16.88
C GLY A 16 -25.14 -18.08 15.89
N LEU A 17 -24.59 -18.58 14.78
CA LEU A 17 -25.13 -19.76 14.11
C LEU A 17 -24.07 -20.36 13.17
N ALA A 18 -23.62 -21.57 13.50
CA ALA A 18 -22.90 -22.45 12.59
C ALA A 18 -23.94 -23.32 11.85
N LEU A 19 -23.85 -23.39 10.51
CA LEU A 19 -24.26 -24.59 9.76
C LEU A 19 -23.51 -24.66 8.41
N VAL A 20 -23.25 -25.89 8.02
CA VAL A 20 -22.16 -26.42 7.20
C VAL A 20 -22.63 -26.80 5.78
N CYS A 21 -21.66 -26.92 4.85
CA CYS A 21 -21.68 -27.63 3.55
C CYS A 21 -22.45 -27.00 2.36
N SER A 22 -21.74 -26.61 1.30
CA SER A 22 -21.43 -27.52 0.18
C SER A 22 -20.66 -26.80 -0.95
N VAL A 23 -19.75 -27.57 -1.54
CA VAL A 23 -18.87 -27.21 -2.66
C VAL A 23 -19.70 -26.94 -3.92
N GLY A 24 -19.64 -25.71 -4.42
CA GLY A 24 -19.99 -25.37 -5.79
C GLY A 24 -18.80 -24.65 -6.41
N VAL A 25 -18.06 -25.36 -7.27
CA VAL A 25 -17.02 -24.78 -8.13
C VAL A 25 -17.70 -23.80 -9.08
N VAL A 26 -17.84 -22.54 -8.67
CA VAL A 26 -18.18 -21.45 -9.58
C VAL A 26 -16.88 -21.01 -10.22
N MET A 27 -16.74 -21.43 -11.47
CA MET A 27 -15.87 -20.89 -12.51
C MET A 27 -15.24 -19.55 -12.13
N SER A 28 -13.91 -19.54 -12.05
CA SER A 28 -13.07 -18.35 -12.09
C SER A 28 -13.37 -17.54 -13.36
N GLN A 29 -14.42 -16.73 -13.34
CA GLN A 29 -14.60 -15.65 -14.29
C GLN A 29 -13.58 -14.59 -13.95
N ARG A 30 -12.38 -14.72 -14.52
CA ARG A 30 -11.51 -13.56 -14.70
C ARG A 30 -12.32 -12.60 -15.58
N PRO A 31 -12.63 -11.37 -15.13
CA PRO A 31 -13.17 -10.38 -16.04
C PRO A 31 -12.15 -10.18 -17.15
N ASP A 32 -12.47 -10.61 -18.38
CA ASP A 32 -11.69 -10.36 -19.60
C ASP A 32 -11.80 -8.87 -20.00
N GLY A 33 -11.43 -7.98 -19.08
CA GLY A 33 -11.23 -6.57 -19.37
C GLY A 33 -9.79 -6.33 -19.81
N PRO A 34 -9.53 -5.37 -20.70
CA PRO A 34 -8.15 -4.91 -20.94
C PRO A 34 -7.51 -4.58 -19.58
N PRO A 35 -6.24 -4.95 -19.36
CA PRO A 35 -5.56 -4.66 -18.11
C PRO A 35 -5.72 -3.17 -17.78
N PRO A 36 -5.99 -2.80 -16.51
CA PRO A 36 -6.13 -1.40 -16.14
C PRO A 36 -4.98 -0.61 -16.73
N GLY A 37 -5.31 0.42 -17.55
CA GLY A 37 -4.32 1.23 -18.23
C GLY A 37 -3.34 1.87 -17.24
N PRO A 38 -2.18 2.37 -17.70
CA PRO A 38 -1.18 2.98 -16.83
C PRO A 38 -1.79 4.02 -15.91
N MET A 39 -1.78 3.76 -14.60
CA MET A 39 -2.36 4.66 -13.61
C MET A 39 -1.55 5.96 -13.57
N GLY A 40 -2.23 7.09 -13.75
CA GLY A 40 -1.58 8.40 -13.78
C GLY A 40 -0.95 8.79 -12.42
N PRO A 41 0.05 9.70 -12.43
CA PRO A 41 0.69 10.28 -11.25
C PRO A 41 -0.23 10.60 -10.06
N GLY A 42 -1.30 11.36 -10.32
CA GLY A 42 -2.24 11.78 -9.27
C GLY A 42 -3.08 10.63 -8.72
N GLN A 43 -3.44 9.66 -9.58
CA GLN A 43 -4.22 8.49 -9.16
C GLN A 43 -3.39 7.58 -8.24
N MET A 44 -2.08 7.44 -8.51
CA MET A 44 -1.18 6.69 -7.63
C MET A 44 -1.07 7.32 -6.23
N VAL A 45 -0.96 8.65 -6.17
CA VAL A 45 -0.95 9.39 -4.90
C VAL A 45 -2.26 9.19 -4.15
N GLN A 46 -3.40 9.36 -4.84
CA GLN A 46 -4.72 9.22 -4.23
C GLN A 46 -4.92 7.80 -3.67
N ARG A 47 -4.60 6.77 -4.44
CA ARG A 47 -4.71 5.38 -3.98
C ARG A 47 -3.85 5.10 -2.75
N GLN A 48 -2.64 5.65 -2.70
CA GLN A 48 -1.78 5.49 -1.53
C GLN A 48 -2.35 6.22 -0.31
N LEU A 49 -2.90 7.42 -0.49
CA LEU A 49 -3.56 8.16 0.57
C LEU A 49 -4.79 7.41 1.09
N ASP A 50 -5.62 6.87 0.19
CA ASP A 50 -6.83 6.10 0.54
C ASP A 50 -6.48 4.84 1.34
N GLU A 51 -5.45 4.09 0.93
CA GLU A 51 -4.98 2.92 1.68
C GLU A 51 -4.47 3.30 3.08
N MET A 52 -3.73 4.41 3.18
CA MET A 52 -3.28 4.93 4.48
C MET A 52 -4.45 5.37 5.35
N LYS A 53 -5.45 6.04 4.78
CA LYS A 53 -6.67 6.44 5.46
C LYS A 53 -7.43 5.23 6.01
N ASP A 54 -7.62 4.20 5.20
CA ASP A 54 -8.40 3.02 5.57
C ASP A 54 -7.73 2.19 6.66
N ARG A 55 -6.41 2.02 6.57
CA ARG A 55 -5.63 1.21 7.53
C ARG A 55 -5.30 1.96 8.82
N LEU A 56 -4.84 3.20 8.69
CA LEU A 56 -4.38 4.00 9.83
C LEU A 56 -5.51 4.83 10.46
N LYS A 57 -6.71 4.82 9.86
CA LYS A 57 -7.85 5.65 10.29
C LYS A 57 -7.43 7.12 10.43
N LEU A 58 -6.80 7.65 9.37
CA LEU A 58 -6.31 9.03 9.38
C LEU A 58 -7.45 10.02 9.61
N THR A 59 -7.18 11.07 10.38
CA THR A 59 -8.10 12.20 10.51
C THR A 59 -7.99 13.12 9.28
N ALA A 60 -8.99 13.97 9.05
CA ALA A 60 -8.95 14.95 7.96
C ALA A 60 -7.71 15.86 8.01
N GLU A 61 -7.26 16.23 9.21
CA GLU A 61 -6.04 17.03 9.40
C GLU A 61 -4.76 16.26 9.03
N GLN A 62 -4.70 14.97 9.36
CA GLN A 62 -3.58 14.11 9.00
C GLN A 62 -3.55 13.87 7.49
N GLU A 63 -4.70 13.60 6.87
CA GLU A 63 -4.82 13.47 5.40
C GLU A 63 -4.30 14.73 4.68
N ALA A 64 -4.71 15.92 5.14
CA ALA A 64 -4.27 17.20 4.58
C ALA A 64 -2.75 17.41 4.69
N LYS A 65 -2.09 16.86 5.72
CA LYS A 65 -0.63 16.91 5.89
C LYS A 65 0.10 15.82 5.09
N VAL A 66 -0.48 14.62 4.99
CA VAL A 66 0.12 13.47 4.28
C VAL A 66 0.07 13.64 2.76
N LYS A 67 -1.04 14.17 2.22
CA LYS A 67 -1.21 14.36 0.77
C LYS A 67 -0.03 15.10 0.10
N PRO A 68 0.39 16.30 0.54
CA PRO A 68 1.51 17.00 -0.08
C PRO A 68 2.85 16.24 0.05
N ILE A 69 3.04 15.47 1.12
CA ILE A 69 4.25 14.63 1.29
C ILE A 69 4.28 13.53 0.22
N LEU A 70 3.14 12.90 -0.06
CA LEU A 70 3.02 11.88 -1.11
C LEU A 70 3.18 12.49 -2.51
N GLU A 71 2.61 13.67 -2.76
CA GLU A 71 2.78 14.38 -4.04
C GLU A 71 4.24 14.76 -4.31
N GLU A 72 4.96 15.26 -3.30
CA GLU A 72 6.39 15.57 -3.40
C GLU A 72 7.20 14.32 -3.75
N SER A 73 6.91 13.21 -3.07
CA SER A 73 7.57 11.92 -3.31
C SER A 73 7.30 11.38 -4.71
N ALA A 74 6.05 11.47 -5.18
CA ALA A 74 5.66 11.04 -6.51
C ALA A 74 6.34 11.87 -7.61
N LYS A 75 6.41 13.20 -7.44
CA LYS A 75 7.12 14.10 -8.35
C LYS A 75 8.61 13.75 -8.44
N LYS A 76 9.27 13.52 -7.30
CA LYS A 76 10.68 13.09 -7.26
C LYS A 76 10.88 11.75 -7.98
N MET A 77 9.99 10.79 -7.77
CA MET A 77 10.05 9.50 -8.45
C MET A 77 9.85 9.62 -9.96
N MET A 78 8.95 10.49 -10.42
CA MET A 78 8.77 10.77 -11.86
C MET A 78 9.99 11.45 -12.46
N ALA A 79 10.56 12.43 -11.77
CA ALA A 79 11.78 13.10 -12.22
C ALA A 79 12.96 12.12 -12.33
N MET A 80 13.08 11.18 -11.37
CA MET A 80 14.04 10.09 -11.46
C MET A 80 13.74 9.21 -12.69
N ARG A 81 12.52 8.67 -12.82
CA ARG A 81 12.13 7.80 -13.95
C ARG A 81 12.28 8.48 -15.31
N GLY A 82 12.06 9.79 -15.41
CA GLY A 82 12.23 10.55 -16.65
C GLY A 82 13.69 10.66 -17.10
N LYS A 83 14.66 10.44 -16.20
CA LYS A 83 16.09 10.39 -16.53
C LYS A 83 16.56 9.00 -16.95
N MET A 84 15.68 8.01 -16.90
CA MET A 84 16.01 6.61 -17.16
C MET A 84 15.72 6.26 -18.62
N GLU A 85 16.62 5.53 -19.26
CA GLU A 85 16.36 5.01 -20.59
C GLU A 85 15.31 3.88 -20.53
N PRO A 86 14.27 3.93 -21.38
CA PRO A 86 13.29 2.86 -21.46
C PRO A 86 13.95 1.50 -21.71
N GLY A 87 13.59 0.50 -20.91
CA GLY A 87 14.10 -0.87 -21.05
C GLY A 87 15.46 -1.14 -20.38
N THR A 88 16.09 -0.14 -19.78
CA THR A 88 17.32 -0.34 -18.98
C THR A 88 16.99 -0.65 -17.52
N PRO A 89 17.86 -1.34 -16.77
CA PRO A 89 17.76 -1.39 -15.32
C PRO A 89 18.22 -0.06 -14.68
N PRO A 90 17.65 0.34 -13.53
CA PRO A 90 18.08 1.56 -12.84
C PRO A 90 19.50 1.41 -12.30
N SER A 91 20.30 2.48 -12.38
CA SER A 91 21.67 2.51 -11.84
C SER A 91 21.67 2.40 -10.31
N GLU A 92 22.81 2.04 -9.71
CA GLU A 92 22.94 1.97 -8.24
C GLU A 92 22.68 3.33 -7.57
N GLU A 93 23.14 4.42 -8.18
CA GLU A 93 22.85 5.78 -7.70
C GLU A 93 21.35 6.07 -7.70
N MET A 94 20.66 5.65 -8.78
CA MET A 94 19.23 5.84 -8.89
C MET A 94 18.47 4.98 -7.87
N MET A 95 18.89 3.74 -7.65
CA MET A 95 18.33 2.86 -6.63
C MET A 95 18.50 3.44 -5.23
N THR A 96 19.68 4.03 -4.96
CA THR A 96 19.98 4.74 -3.72
C THR A 96 19.07 5.95 -3.55
N ALA A 97 18.95 6.81 -4.56
CA ALA A 97 18.07 7.98 -4.55
C ALA A 97 16.59 7.60 -4.37
N MET A 98 16.13 6.50 -4.99
CA MET A 98 14.78 5.97 -4.78
C MET A 98 14.57 5.51 -3.34
N ARG A 99 15.56 4.84 -2.74
CA ARG A 99 15.50 4.38 -1.35
C ARG A 99 15.47 5.57 -0.39
N GLU A 100 16.35 6.54 -0.56
CA GLU A 100 16.40 7.76 0.24
C GLU A 100 15.08 8.53 0.15
N ASN A 101 14.51 8.68 -1.05
CA ASN A 101 13.22 9.32 -1.22
C ASN A 101 12.11 8.58 -0.45
N ARG A 102 12.10 7.24 -0.48
CA ARG A 102 11.13 6.44 0.30
C ARG A 102 11.33 6.62 1.81
N GLU A 103 12.56 6.57 2.29
CA GLU A 103 12.88 6.73 3.71
C GLU A 103 12.55 8.14 4.22
N ALA A 104 12.89 9.18 3.46
CA ALA A 104 12.52 10.56 3.77
C ALA A 104 11.00 10.77 3.79
N THR A 105 10.28 10.18 2.83
CA THR A 105 8.81 10.23 2.79
C THR A 105 8.22 9.53 4.01
N ALA A 106 8.73 8.35 4.37
CA ALA A 106 8.25 7.59 5.52
C ALA A 106 8.50 8.32 6.84
N LYS A 107 9.64 9.02 6.98
CA LYS A 107 9.94 9.83 8.15
C LYS A 107 8.94 10.98 8.30
N LYS A 108 8.73 11.77 7.24
CA LYS A 108 7.76 12.87 7.22
C LYS A 108 6.33 12.40 7.55
N ILE A 109 5.93 11.23 7.06
CA ILE A 109 4.62 10.65 7.39
C ILE A 109 4.57 10.26 8.87
N ASN A 110 5.58 9.57 9.39
CA ASN A 110 5.60 9.16 10.81
C ASN A 110 5.45 10.34 11.78
N ASP A 111 6.02 11.50 11.45
CA ASP A 111 5.93 12.71 12.26
C ASP A 111 4.48 13.29 12.34
N VAL A 112 3.59 12.88 11.43
CA VAL A 112 2.17 13.26 11.40
C VAL A 112 1.27 12.24 12.12
N LEU A 113 1.73 11.00 12.25
CA LEU A 113 0.98 9.89 12.82
C LEU A 113 1.08 9.86 14.34
N THR A 114 0.03 9.34 15.00
CA THR A 114 0.09 9.01 16.43
C THR A 114 0.91 7.74 16.64
N SER A 115 1.38 7.50 17.87
CA SER A 115 2.15 6.31 18.23
C SER A 115 1.45 5.00 17.86
N GLU A 116 0.12 4.94 18.01
CA GLU A 116 -0.69 3.77 17.65
C GLU A 116 -0.71 3.54 16.12
N GLN A 117 -0.84 4.61 15.34
CA GLN A 117 -0.85 4.56 13.87
C GLN A 117 0.54 4.22 13.30
N GLN A 118 1.62 4.66 13.95
CA GLN A 118 2.99 4.36 13.52
C GLN A 118 3.29 2.85 13.49
N ALA A 119 2.73 2.07 14.43
CA ALA A 119 2.91 0.63 14.45
C ALA A 119 2.30 -0.05 13.20
N GLU A 120 1.07 0.32 12.85
CA GLU A 120 0.40 -0.20 11.65
C GLU A 120 1.08 0.32 10.36
N TYR A 121 1.56 1.57 10.36
CA TYR A 121 2.32 2.11 9.24
C TYR A 121 3.62 1.33 8.99
N LYS A 122 4.35 0.98 10.06
CA LYS A 122 5.57 0.16 9.97
C LYS A 122 5.27 -1.23 9.41
N LYS A 123 4.14 -1.84 9.81
CA LYS A 123 3.68 -3.12 9.27
C LYS A 123 3.38 -3.02 7.78
N MET A 124 2.62 -2.01 7.37
CA MET A 124 2.34 -1.73 5.95
C MET A 124 3.61 -1.54 5.12
N MET A 125 4.62 -0.84 5.64
CA MET A 125 5.91 -0.66 4.96
C MET A 125 6.70 -1.98 4.84
N SER A 126 6.61 -2.84 5.85
CA SER A 126 7.26 -4.15 5.85
C SER A 126 6.63 -5.11 4.83
N GLU A 127 5.29 -5.11 4.73
CA GLU A 127 4.54 -5.88 3.74
C GLU A 127 4.92 -5.49 2.30
N ARG A 128 5.02 -4.18 2.04
CA ARG A 128 5.45 -3.65 0.74
C ARG A 128 6.89 -4.03 0.39
N ARG A 129 7.76 -4.17 1.39
CA ARG A 129 9.15 -4.61 1.19
C ARG A 129 9.24 -6.11 0.90
N GLY A 130 8.35 -6.91 1.48
CA GLY A 130 8.24 -8.35 1.25
C GLY A 130 7.76 -8.74 -0.16
N PHE A 131 7.12 -7.83 -0.88
CA PHE A 131 6.68 -8.00 -2.27
C PHE A 131 7.67 -7.41 -3.32
N GLY A 132 8.94 -7.23 -2.95
CA GLY A 132 10.00 -6.79 -3.88
C GLY A 132 10.25 -7.78 -5.04
N PRO A 133 10.96 -7.34 -6.11
CA PRO A 133 11.19 -8.14 -7.33
C PRO A 133 11.98 -9.41 -7.00
N GLY A 134 11.25 -10.51 -6.77
CA GLY A 134 11.77 -11.76 -6.21
C GLY A 134 10.83 -12.48 -5.23
N GLY A 135 9.72 -11.86 -4.80
CA GLY A 135 8.68 -12.55 -4.03
C GLY A 135 8.06 -13.73 -4.81
N PRO A 136 7.35 -14.67 -4.13
CA PRO A 136 6.92 -15.96 -4.70
C PRO A 136 6.01 -15.94 -5.96
N GLY A 137 5.69 -14.77 -6.51
CA GLY A 137 4.95 -14.59 -7.77
C GLY A 137 5.76 -13.98 -8.93
N GLY A 138 7.06 -13.70 -8.75
CA GLY A 138 7.89 -12.95 -9.71
C GLY A 138 8.62 -13.77 -10.79
N ARG A 139 8.31 -15.06 -10.97
CA ARG A 139 8.89 -15.92 -12.02
C ARG A 139 7.88 -16.94 -12.54
N LYS A 140 6.98 -16.53 -13.43
CA LYS A 140 6.30 -17.45 -14.37
C LYS A 140 5.76 -16.69 -15.57
N GLY A 141 6.58 -16.50 -16.59
CA GLY A 141 6.12 -15.81 -17.80
C GLY A 141 7.11 -15.69 -18.96
N GLY A 142 8.24 -16.39 -18.95
CA GLY A 142 9.10 -16.53 -20.13
C GLY A 142 9.17 -18.01 -20.51
N PRO A 143 8.88 -18.41 -21.76
CA PRO A 143 9.15 -19.78 -22.20
C PRO A 143 10.66 -20.07 -22.07
N PRO A 144 11.06 -21.33 -21.78
CA PRO A 144 12.46 -21.70 -21.61
C PRO A 144 13.25 -21.41 -22.89
N PRO A 145 14.52 -20.99 -22.80
CA PRO A 145 15.39 -20.91 -23.96
C PRO A 145 15.49 -22.30 -24.58
N GLN A 146 15.09 -22.40 -25.85
CA GLN A 146 15.34 -23.59 -26.65
C GLN A 146 16.87 -23.69 -26.79
N GLN A 147 17.45 -24.72 -26.19
CA GLN A 147 18.79 -25.20 -26.54
C GLN A 147 18.73 -25.91 -27.89
#